data_AF-A0A437QD61-F1
#
_entry.id   AF-A0A437QD61-F1
#
_cell.length_a   1.000
_cell.length_b   1.000
_cell.length_c   1.000
_cell.angle_alpha   90.00
_cell.angle_beta   90.00
_cell.angle_gamma   90.00
#
_symmetry.space_group_name_H-M   'P 1'
#
loop_
_entity.id
_entity.type
_entity.pdbx_description
1 polymer ?
#
loop_
_entity_poly.entity_id
_entity_poly.type
_entity_poly.pdbx_seq_one_letter_code
_entity_poly.pdbx_strand_id
1 'polypeptide(L)'
;MQDFRSIIYLDKEFISEQYAYSKDVFPQTKITKSESINTGIKALFVSAGTSSIESKTFEHTTTQMLHELSNELADYDAFNSKLHQVGSSSKYAWVDGGMFPSVVTVTRKKSTILGKAPALNSEDQEKLIAEEPYFSIHDQNSNKFALITSSDYFSSGIEPLLTLRESVVGEVELKVRALLRVLPAKSSFNEWLAIPLVVLEQSD
;
A
#
# COMPACT_ATOMS: atom_id res chain seq x y z
N MET A 1 -18.25 19.11 -2.22
CA MET A 1 -17.28 19.11 -3.33
C MET A 1 -15.99 18.55 -2.76
N GLN A 2 -15.49 17.42 -3.26
CA GLN A 2 -14.25 16.82 -2.75
C GLN A 2 -13.07 17.70 -3.21
N ASP A 3 -12.29 18.23 -2.27
CA ASP A 3 -11.13 19.06 -2.58
C ASP A 3 -9.98 18.15 -3.01
N PHE A 4 -9.45 18.34 -4.21
CA PHE A 4 -8.30 17.57 -4.71
C PHE A 4 -7.07 17.67 -3.80
N ARG A 5 -6.98 18.72 -2.98
CA ARG A 5 -5.92 18.91 -1.99
C ARG A 5 -5.99 17.91 -0.85
N SER A 6 -7.15 17.26 -0.63
CA SER A 6 -7.30 16.26 0.42
C SER A 6 -6.81 14.87 0.01
N ILE A 7 -6.38 14.67 -1.24
CA ILE A 7 -5.92 13.35 -1.69
C ILE A 7 -4.51 13.08 -1.14
N ILE A 8 -4.40 12.08 -0.28
CA ILE A 8 -3.15 11.59 0.30
C ILE A 8 -2.57 10.45 -0.54
N TYR A 9 -3.45 9.53 -0.97
CA TYR A 9 -3.08 8.35 -1.75
C TYR A 9 -4.14 8.06 -2.80
N LEU A 10 -3.72 7.75 -4.03
CA LEU A 10 -4.62 7.41 -5.11
C LEU A 10 -4.02 6.30 -5.99
N ASP A 11 -4.59 5.10 -5.88
CA ASP A 11 -4.29 4.00 -6.80
C ASP A 11 -4.89 4.33 -8.17
N LYS A 12 -4.01 4.77 -9.08
CA LYS A 12 -4.39 5.24 -10.41
C LYS A 12 -4.93 4.11 -11.26
N GLU A 13 -4.41 2.89 -11.09
CA GLU A 13 -4.87 1.71 -11.83
C GLU A 13 -6.29 1.36 -11.38
N PHE A 14 -6.51 1.19 -10.07
CA PHE A 14 -7.82 0.88 -9.52
C PHE A 14 -8.88 1.88 -9.97
N ILE A 15 -8.61 3.19 -9.83
CA ILE A 15 -9.58 4.23 -10.19
C ILE A 15 -9.85 4.25 -11.69
N SER A 16 -8.83 4.12 -12.52
CA SER A 16 -9.01 4.13 -13.98
C SER A 16 -9.79 2.90 -14.48
N GLU A 17 -9.59 1.73 -13.86
CA GLU A 17 -10.33 0.50 -14.20
C GLU A 17 -11.77 0.57 -13.71
N GLN A 18 -11.99 1.06 -12.48
CA GLN A 18 -13.34 1.25 -11.96
C GLN A 18 -14.12 2.28 -12.79
N TYR A 19 -13.45 3.34 -13.26
CA TYR A 19 -14.04 4.35 -14.14
C TYR A 19 -14.43 3.75 -15.49
N ALA A 20 -13.51 3.04 -16.14
CA ALA A 20 -13.75 2.34 -17.39
C ALA A 20 -14.96 1.40 -17.30
N TYR A 21 -15.03 0.61 -16.22
CA TYR A 21 -16.12 -0.32 -15.97
C TYR A 21 -17.46 0.39 -15.70
N SER A 22 -17.46 1.40 -14.82
CA SER A 22 -18.69 2.10 -14.40
C SER A 22 -19.30 2.95 -15.53
N LYS A 23 -18.45 3.58 -16.35
CA LYS A 23 -18.89 4.50 -17.40
C LYS A 23 -18.92 3.86 -18.80
N ASP A 24 -18.60 2.56 -18.89
CA ASP A 24 -18.46 1.82 -20.16
C ASP A 24 -17.49 2.52 -21.16
N VAL A 25 -16.36 3.01 -20.63
CA VAL A 25 -15.34 3.74 -21.39
C VAL A 25 -14.12 2.84 -21.59
N PHE A 26 -13.74 2.61 -22.85
CA PHE A 26 -12.55 1.84 -23.19
C PHE A 26 -11.34 2.77 -23.38
N PRO A 27 -10.23 2.59 -22.64
CA PRO A 27 -9.03 3.38 -22.85
C PRO A 27 -8.42 3.11 -24.22
N GLN A 28 -7.74 4.11 -24.77
CA GLN A 28 -6.84 3.87 -25.88
C GLN A 28 -5.60 3.13 -25.37
N THR A 29 -5.36 1.92 -25.89
CA THR A 29 -4.21 1.10 -25.51
C THR A 29 -3.08 1.26 -26.52
N LYS A 30 -1.89 1.61 -26.06
CA LYS A 30 -0.65 1.59 -26.85
C LYS A 30 0.30 0.56 -26.25
N ILE A 31 0.65 -0.46 -27.03
CA ILE A 31 1.64 -1.45 -26.62
C ILE A 31 3.01 -0.96 -27.07
N THR A 32 3.87 -0.60 -26.12
CA THR A 32 5.26 -0.27 -26.41
C THR A 32 6.13 -1.50 -26.16
N LYS A 33 6.77 -2.00 -27.23
CA LYS A 33 7.77 -3.06 -27.15
C LYS A 33 9.15 -2.41 -27.00
N SER A 34 9.79 -2.54 -25.84
CA SER A 34 11.15 -2.06 -25.64
C SER A 34 12.16 -3.16 -26.02
N GLU A 35 13.02 -2.91 -27.01
CA GLU A 35 14.23 -3.70 -27.21
C GLU A 35 15.36 -3.07 -26.41
N SER A 36 15.91 -3.80 -25.44
CA SER A 36 16.95 -3.31 -24.54
C SER A 36 18.29 -3.13 -25.27
N ILE A 37 18.66 -1.89 -25.64
CA ILE A 37 20.04 -1.49 -25.94
C ILE A 37 20.70 -1.09 -24.62
N ASN A 38 21.48 -2.01 -24.06
CA ASN A 38 22.28 -1.81 -22.85
C ASN A 38 23.42 -0.82 -23.12
N THR A 39 23.33 0.39 -22.58
CA THR A 39 24.48 1.30 -22.45
C THR A 39 24.84 1.42 -20.97
N GLY A 40 25.83 0.63 -20.54
CA GLY A 40 26.59 0.86 -19.31
C GLY A 40 26.04 0.27 -18.01
N ILE A 41 26.82 -0.66 -17.45
CA ILE A 41 26.85 -1.14 -16.05
C ILE A 41 25.99 -2.38 -15.74
N LYS A 42 26.63 -3.54 -15.97
CA LYS A 42 26.53 -4.84 -15.26
C LYS A 42 25.18 -5.19 -14.60
N ALA A 43 24.24 -5.70 -15.39
CA ALA A 43 23.19 -6.59 -14.91
C ALA A 43 23.55 -8.04 -15.30
N LEU A 44 24.07 -8.80 -14.34
CA LEU A 44 24.44 -10.21 -14.49
C LEU A 44 23.26 -11.14 -14.19
N PHE A 45 22.04 -10.81 -14.65
CA PHE A 45 20.91 -11.74 -14.65
C PHE A 45 20.01 -11.45 -15.85
N VAL A 46 20.34 -12.11 -16.97
CA VAL A 46 19.48 -12.24 -18.14
C VAL A 46 18.44 -13.31 -17.81
N SER A 47 17.16 -12.92 -17.74
CA SER A 47 16.08 -13.78 -18.20
C SER A 47 15.51 -13.15 -19.47
N ALA A 48 15.48 -13.95 -20.54
CA ALA A 48 14.90 -13.58 -21.81
C ALA A 48 13.41 -13.26 -21.63
N GLY A 49 13.07 -11.98 -21.59
CA GLY A 49 11.70 -11.50 -21.55
C GLY A 49 11.64 -10.20 -22.31
N THR A 50 11.00 -10.22 -23.48
CA THR A 50 10.51 -8.96 -24.06
C THR A 50 9.53 -8.38 -23.06
N SER A 51 9.91 -7.34 -22.30
CA SER A 51 8.94 -6.59 -21.50
C SER A 51 8.12 -5.74 -22.46
N SER A 52 6.85 -6.11 -22.65
CA SER A 52 5.90 -5.26 -23.33
C SER A 52 5.20 -4.44 -22.26
N ILE A 53 5.29 -3.11 -22.35
CA ILE A 53 4.55 -2.21 -21.47
C ILE A 53 3.29 -1.82 -22.23
N GLU A 54 2.13 -2.23 -21.72
CA GLU A 54 0.85 -1.72 -22.18
C GLU A 54 0.59 -0.37 -21.50
N SER A 55 0.40 0.68 -22.30
CA SER A 55 0.03 2.01 -21.82
C SER A 55 -1.45 2.26 -22.12
N LYS A 56 -2.25 2.50 -21.08
CA LYS A 56 -3.66 2.92 -21.20
C LYS A 56 -3.74 4.45 -21.14
N THR A 57 -4.45 5.07 -22.08
CA THR A 57 -4.69 6.52 -22.11
C THR A 57 -6.19 6.80 -22.03
N PHE A 58 -6.55 7.76 -21.18
CA PHE A 58 -7.92 8.23 -20.99
C PHE A 58 -8.00 9.74 -21.23
N GLU A 59 -9.18 10.22 -21.60
CA GLU A 59 -9.43 11.67 -21.74
C GLU A 59 -9.50 12.39 -20.38
N HIS A 60 -9.86 11.67 -19.34
CA HIS A 60 -9.98 12.19 -17.98
C HIS A 60 -8.71 11.89 -17.18
N THR A 61 -8.31 12.84 -16.33
CA THR A 61 -7.30 12.57 -15.31
C THR A 61 -7.85 11.62 -14.25
N THR A 62 -6.99 10.86 -13.57
CA THR A 62 -7.40 9.97 -12.47
C THR A 62 -8.16 10.72 -11.37
N THR A 63 -7.82 11.99 -11.15
CA THR A 63 -8.49 12.84 -10.17
C THR A 63 -9.91 13.22 -10.60
N GLN A 64 -10.13 13.49 -11.89
CA GLN A 64 -11.48 13.68 -12.43
C GLN A 64 -12.29 12.38 -12.39
N MET A 65 -11.67 11.25 -12.72
CA MET A 65 -12.30 9.93 -12.63
C MET A 65 -12.77 9.63 -11.20
N LEU A 66 -11.92 9.90 -10.20
CA LEU A 66 -12.28 9.75 -8.78
C LEU A 66 -13.51 10.58 -8.43
N HIS A 67 -13.56 11.83 -8.90
CA HIS A 67 -14.71 12.71 -8.66
C HIS A 67 -15.99 12.17 -9.30
N GLU A 68 -15.91 11.63 -10.53
CA GLU A 68 -17.07 11.05 -11.23
C GLU A 68 -17.53 9.69 -10.68
N LEU A 69 -16.63 9.00 -9.97
CA LEU A 69 -16.91 7.76 -9.26
C LEU A 69 -17.37 7.97 -7.82
N SER A 70 -17.55 9.22 -7.35
CA SER A 70 -17.77 9.49 -5.93
C SER A 70 -18.96 8.75 -5.34
N ASN A 71 -20.02 8.57 -6.12
CA ASN A 71 -21.24 7.89 -5.69
C ASN A 71 -21.04 6.38 -5.68
N GLU A 72 -20.46 5.82 -6.74
CA GLU A 72 -20.18 4.39 -6.85
C GLU A 72 -19.19 3.93 -5.79
N LEU A 73 -18.17 4.74 -5.48
CA LEU A 73 -17.24 4.44 -4.40
C LEU A 73 -17.92 4.57 -3.03
N ALA A 74 -18.96 5.40 -2.88
CA ALA A 74 -19.70 5.51 -1.62
C ALA A 74 -20.50 4.24 -1.28
N ASP A 75 -20.79 3.39 -2.27
CA ASP A 75 -21.53 2.13 -2.08
C ASP A 75 -20.71 1.03 -1.39
N TYR A 76 -19.38 1.18 -1.28
CA TYR A 76 -18.57 0.24 -0.49
C TYR A 76 -18.94 0.34 1.00
N ASP A 77 -19.07 -0.81 1.65
CA ASP A 77 -19.38 -0.86 3.08
C ASP A 77 -18.23 -0.34 3.94
N ALA A 78 -18.56 0.10 5.16
CA ALA A 78 -17.57 0.25 6.21
C ALA A 78 -16.96 -1.12 6.59
N PHE A 79 -15.68 -1.12 6.99
CA PHE A 79 -15.03 -2.35 7.42
C PHE A 79 -15.67 -2.94 8.68
N ASN A 80 -15.86 -4.26 8.70
CA ASN A 80 -16.42 -4.98 9.84
C ASN A 80 -15.56 -6.21 10.13
N SER A 81 -14.75 -6.12 11.19
CA SER A 81 -13.83 -7.18 11.60
C SER A 81 -14.54 -8.47 12.07
N LYS A 82 -15.82 -8.41 12.44
CA LYS A 82 -16.60 -9.61 12.80
C LYS A 82 -16.96 -10.46 11.59
N LEU A 83 -16.93 -9.88 10.39
CA LEU A 83 -17.26 -10.53 9.13
C LEU A 83 -16.03 -10.83 8.27
N HIS A 84 -14.82 -10.58 8.80
CA HIS A 84 -13.56 -10.75 8.08
C HIS A 84 -12.61 -11.60 8.91
N GLN A 85 -12.10 -12.69 8.32
CA GLN A 85 -11.27 -13.66 9.03
C GLN A 85 -10.08 -14.10 8.19
N VAL A 86 -9.04 -14.60 8.84
CA VAL A 86 -7.89 -15.16 8.13
C VAL A 86 -8.34 -16.34 7.26
N GLY A 87 -7.93 -16.34 5.99
CA GLY A 87 -8.31 -17.34 5.00
C GLY A 87 -9.63 -17.09 4.26
N SER A 88 -10.37 -16.01 4.54
CA SER A 88 -11.50 -15.58 3.69
C SER A 88 -11.04 -14.90 2.40
N SER A 89 -11.95 -14.39 1.57
CA SER A 89 -11.60 -13.49 0.47
C SER A 89 -11.19 -12.10 0.97
N SER A 90 -10.42 -11.35 0.18
CA SER A 90 -10.15 -9.93 0.47
C SER A 90 -11.43 -9.11 0.40
N LYS A 91 -11.55 -8.07 1.23
CA LYS A 91 -12.72 -7.19 1.27
C LYS A 91 -12.35 -5.76 0.89
N TYR A 92 -13.16 -5.13 0.06
CA TYR A 92 -13.10 -3.69 -0.22
C TYR A 92 -13.99 -2.98 0.79
N ALA A 93 -13.45 -2.02 1.53
CA ALA A 93 -14.20 -1.33 2.56
C ALA A 93 -13.67 0.08 2.85
N TRP A 94 -14.57 0.97 3.24
CA TRP A 94 -14.21 2.26 3.83
C TRP A 94 -13.76 2.08 5.28
N VAL A 95 -12.72 2.83 5.64
CA VAL A 95 -12.20 2.96 6.99
C VAL A 95 -12.00 4.44 7.30
N ASP A 96 -12.67 4.93 8.33
CA ASP A 96 -12.43 6.26 8.91
C ASP A 96 -11.52 6.11 10.13
N GLY A 97 -10.49 6.94 10.25
CA GLY A 97 -9.51 6.80 11.32
C GLY A 97 -8.31 7.74 11.22
N GLY A 98 -7.33 7.54 12.10
CA GLY A 98 -6.05 8.23 12.05
C GLY A 98 -5.04 7.43 11.22
N MET A 99 -4.31 8.09 10.32
CA MET A 99 -3.18 7.53 9.57
C MET A 99 -1.85 7.99 10.19
N PHE A 100 -0.95 7.04 10.42
CA PHE A 100 0.31 7.24 11.14
C PHE A 100 1.50 6.65 10.36
N PRO A 101 2.67 7.29 10.36
CA PRO A 101 3.93 6.62 10.03
C PRO A 101 4.35 5.71 11.19
N SER A 102 4.57 4.43 10.93
CA SER A 102 4.79 3.36 11.91
C SER A 102 6.05 2.55 11.60
N VAL A 103 6.68 1.97 12.63
CA VAL A 103 7.91 1.16 12.51
C VAL A 103 7.63 -0.25 12.98
N VAL A 104 8.21 -1.25 12.31
CA VAL A 104 8.39 -2.57 12.90
C VAL A 104 9.86 -2.93 12.93
N THR A 105 10.30 -3.46 14.08
CA THR A 105 11.64 -4.04 14.22
C THR A 105 11.62 -5.49 13.78
N VAL A 106 12.39 -5.83 12.74
CA VAL A 106 12.54 -7.19 12.24
C VAL A 106 13.73 -7.87 12.92
N THR A 107 13.45 -8.90 13.71
CA THR A 107 14.45 -9.78 14.33
C THR A 107 14.43 -11.17 13.68
N ARG A 108 15.56 -11.64 13.14
CA ARG A 108 15.69 -13.01 12.60
C ARG A 108 16.58 -13.81 13.54
N LYS A 109 16.03 -14.89 14.11
CA LYS A 109 16.86 -15.88 14.81
C LYS A 109 17.62 -16.70 13.78
N LYS A 110 18.94 -16.71 13.89
CA LYS A 110 19.83 -17.50 13.04
C LYS A 110 19.78 -18.96 13.52
N SER A 111 18.76 -19.72 13.10
CA SER A 111 18.73 -21.15 13.38
C SER A 111 19.77 -21.84 12.49
N THR A 112 20.82 -22.38 13.12
CA THR A 112 21.82 -23.20 12.44
C THR A 112 21.26 -24.61 12.31
N ILE A 113 20.71 -24.96 11.14
CA ILE A 113 20.35 -26.35 10.85
C ILE A 113 21.19 -26.84 9.68
N LEU A 114 22.34 -27.45 9.99
CA LEU A 114 22.79 -28.73 9.42
C LEU A 114 24.05 -29.24 10.16
N GLY A 115 23.90 -30.28 10.98
CA GLY A 115 24.93 -31.32 11.13
C GLY A 115 26.01 -31.21 12.23
N LYS A 116 25.94 -30.31 13.23
CA LYS A 116 26.83 -30.38 14.40
C LYS A 116 26.04 -30.30 15.71
N ALA A 117 26.34 -31.24 16.60
CA ALA A 117 25.77 -31.34 17.95
C ALA A 117 25.84 -29.99 18.69
N PRO A 118 24.86 -29.67 19.55
CA PRO A 118 24.78 -28.35 20.16
C PRO A 118 25.97 -28.15 21.09
N ALA A 119 26.83 -27.20 20.75
CA ALA A 119 27.67 -26.59 21.77
C ALA A 119 26.73 -25.77 22.65
N LEU A 120 26.39 -26.31 23.83
CA LEU A 120 25.96 -25.50 24.96
C LEU A 120 26.99 -24.36 25.09
N ASN A 121 26.55 -23.11 25.07
CA ASN A 121 27.33 -21.85 25.16
C ASN A 121 27.36 -20.98 23.89
N SER A 122 26.24 -20.80 23.20
CA SER A 122 26.02 -19.54 22.50
C SER A 122 24.76 -18.91 23.06
N GLU A 123 24.93 -17.83 23.83
CA GLU A 123 23.85 -16.87 24.06
C GLU A 123 23.18 -16.60 22.72
N ASP A 124 21.88 -16.88 22.62
CA ASP A 124 21.05 -16.51 21.48
C ASP A 124 21.05 -14.98 21.38
N GLN A 125 22.09 -14.42 20.77
CA GLN A 125 22.15 -12.99 20.47
C GLN A 125 21.13 -12.74 19.36
N GLU A 126 19.92 -12.33 19.77
CA GLU A 126 18.93 -11.74 18.89
C GLU A 126 19.56 -10.48 18.26
N LYS A 127 20.10 -10.65 17.06
CA LYS A 127 20.64 -9.53 16.29
C LYS A 127 19.46 -8.80 15.65
N LEU A 128 19.31 -7.52 15.97
CA LEU A 128 18.40 -6.59 15.30
C LEU A 128 18.84 -6.48 13.84
N ILE A 129 17.96 -6.76 12.87
CA ILE A 129 18.34 -6.92 11.46
C ILE A 129 17.87 -5.77 10.58
N ALA A 130 16.68 -5.23 10.83
CA ALA A 130 16.17 -4.06 10.13
C ALA A 130 15.02 -3.42 10.90
N GLU A 131 14.82 -2.13 10.70
CA GLU A 131 13.57 -1.45 10.97
C GLU A 131 12.88 -1.19 9.63
N GLU A 132 11.61 -1.55 9.54
CA GLU A 132 10.82 -1.35 8.33
C GLU A 132 9.74 -0.28 8.60
N PRO A 133 9.84 0.91 7.98
CA PRO A 133 8.80 1.92 8.07
C PRO A 133 7.62 1.57 7.17
N TYR A 134 6.41 1.84 7.64
CA TYR A 134 5.16 1.66 6.90
C TYR A 134 4.11 2.65 7.39
N PHE A 135 3.04 2.86 6.63
CA PHE A 135 1.88 3.61 7.13
C PHE A 135 0.89 2.66 7.78
N SER A 136 0.27 3.07 8.88
CA SER A 136 -0.87 2.37 9.48
C SER A 136 -2.10 3.27 9.57
N ILE A 137 -3.29 2.66 9.52
CA ILE A 137 -4.55 3.32 9.87
C ILE A 137 -5.13 2.66 11.12
N HIS A 138 -5.57 3.48 12.08
CA HIS A 138 -6.28 3.02 13.28
C HIS A 138 -7.71 3.55 13.23
N ASP A 139 -8.69 2.64 13.25
CA ASP A 139 -10.11 3.02 13.27
C ASP A 139 -10.64 3.17 14.71
N GLN A 140 -11.86 3.69 14.82
CA GLN A 140 -12.54 3.87 16.11
C GLN A 140 -12.92 2.54 16.79
N ASN A 141 -12.97 1.44 16.04
CA ASN A 141 -13.31 0.11 16.52
C ASN A 141 -12.08 -0.68 16.99
N SER A 142 -10.95 0.01 17.22
CA SER A 142 -9.67 -0.59 17.64
C SER A 142 -9.08 -1.57 16.62
N ASN A 143 -9.52 -1.52 15.36
CA ASN A 143 -8.85 -2.20 14.27
C ASN A 143 -7.65 -1.36 13.83
N LYS A 144 -6.57 -2.08 13.51
CA LYS A 144 -5.34 -1.50 12.95
C LYS A 144 -5.05 -2.13 11.60
N PHE A 145 -4.64 -1.30 10.66
CA PHE A 145 -4.36 -1.70 9.29
C PHE A 145 -2.93 -1.30 8.94
N ALA A 146 -2.06 -2.29 8.70
CA ALA A 146 -0.75 -2.05 8.13
C ALA A 146 -0.89 -1.94 6.61
N LEU A 147 -0.51 -0.79 6.06
CA LEU A 147 -0.70 -0.47 4.65
C LEU A 147 0.45 -0.99 3.79
N ILE A 148 0.11 -1.69 2.72
CA ILE A 148 1.03 -2.06 1.64
C ILE A 148 0.90 -1.01 0.55
N THR A 149 1.88 -0.12 0.44
CA THR A 149 1.81 1.07 -0.41
C THR A 149 2.83 1.06 -1.54
N SER A 150 2.46 1.66 -2.67
CA SER A 150 3.38 2.10 -3.73
C SER A 150 3.68 3.60 -3.61
N SER A 151 4.95 3.98 -3.73
CA SER A 151 5.44 5.38 -3.71
C SER A 151 4.74 6.25 -4.74
N ASP A 152 4.48 5.70 -5.93
CA ASP A 152 3.99 6.43 -7.10
C ASP A 152 2.54 6.94 -6.97
N TYR A 153 1.85 6.48 -5.92
CA TYR A 153 0.45 6.76 -5.65
C TYR A 153 0.23 7.77 -4.52
N PHE A 154 1.27 8.12 -3.76
CA PHE A 154 1.21 9.20 -2.79
C PHE A 154 1.13 10.56 -3.47
N SER A 155 0.39 11.49 -2.86
CA SER A 155 0.56 12.90 -3.17
C SER A 155 1.94 13.40 -2.71
N SER A 156 2.42 14.46 -3.36
CA SER A 156 3.79 14.95 -3.16
C SER A 156 4.03 15.31 -1.68
N GLY A 157 5.07 14.74 -1.08
CA GLY A 157 5.50 15.08 0.28
C GLY A 157 4.96 14.18 1.40
N ILE A 158 4.02 13.27 1.13
CA ILE A 158 3.49 12.36 2.16
C ILE A 158 4.48 11.22 2.48
N GLU A 159 4.97 10.50 1.46
CA GLU A 159 5.86 9.36 1.68
C GLU A 159 7.13 9.69 2.52
N PRO A 160 7.79 10.86 2.33
CA PRO A 160 8.90 11.29 3.18
C PRO A 160 8.60 11.31 4.69
N LEU A 161 7.33 11.37 5.13
CA LEU A 161 6.99 11.29 6.54
C LEU A 161 7.46 9.98 7.19
N LEU A 162 7.57 8.89 6.43
CA LEU A 162 8.08 7.61 6.91
C LEU A 162 9.54 7.68 7.37
N THR A 163 10.36 8.50 6.71
CA THR A 163 11.80 8.63 7.01
C THR A 163 12.08 9.77 7.99
N LEU A 164 11.19 10.77 8.09
CA LEU A 164 11.38 11.96 8.92
C LEU A 164 10.92 11.82 10.38
N ARG A 165 10.07 10.82 10.69
CA ARG A 165 9.47 10.62 12.03
C ARG A 165 10.47 10.45 13.19
N GLU A 166 11.70 10.07 12.90
CA GLU A 166 12.75 9.84 13.91
C GLU A 166 13.73 11.02 14.03
N SER A 167 13.66 11.98 13.12
CA SER A 167 14.66 13.05 12.99
C SER A 167 14.09 14.45 13.15
N VAL A 168 12.97 14.74 12.50
CA VAL A 168 12.45 16.11 12.35
C VAL A 168 10.99 16.22 12.76
N VAL A 169 10.23 15.15 12.59
CA VAL A 169 8.78 15.15 12.77
C VAL A 169 8.43 14.37 14.03
N GLY A 170 7.67 14.98 14.95
CA GLY A 170 7.16 14.33 16.15
C GLY A 170 5.98 13.40 15.86
N GLU A 171 4.92 13.46 16.67
CA GLU A 171 3.70 12.69 16.42
C GLU A 171 2.95 13.24 15.19
N VAL A 172 2.73 12.38 14.19
CA VAL A 172 1.89 12.67 13.01
C VAL A 172 0.67 11.78 13.05
N GLU A 173 -0.49 12.43 13.07
CA GLU A 173 -1.77 11.80 12.84
C GLU A 173 -2.51 12.59 11.76
N LEU A 174 -2.76 11.96 10.61
CA LEU A 174 -3.64 12.51 9.60
C LEU A 174 -5.01 11.88 9.78
N LYS A 175 -6.06 12.69 10.02
CA LYS A 175 -7.44 12.17 10.02
C LYS A 175 -7.82 11.84 8.60
N VAL A 176 -8.20 10.59 8.34
CA VAL A 176 -8.46 10.11 6.99
C VAL A 176 -9.74 9.31 6.86
N ARG A 177 -10.28 9.34 5.65
CA ARG A 177 -11.19 8.33 5.12
C ARG A 177 -10.49 7.57 4.01
N ALA A 178 -10.36 6.26 4.17
CA ALA A 178 -9.61 5.41 3.25
C ALA A 178 -10.46 4.27 2.70
N LEU A 179 -10.46 4.10 1.38
CA LEU A 179 -10.98 2.92 0.71
C LEU A 179 -9.85 1.91 0.63
N LEU A 180 -9.99 0.80 1.34
CA LEU A 180 -8.97 -0.22 1.47
C LEU A 180 -9.43 -1.53 0.86
N ARG A 181 -8.52 -2.26 0.21
CA ARG A 181 -8.63 -3.70 0.03
C ARG A 181 -7.96 -4.39 1.22
N VAL A 182 -8.77 -4.81 2.18
CA VAL A 182 -8.31 -5.54 3.37
C VAL A 182 -8.09 -7.01 3.02
N LEU A 183 -6.85 -7.47 3.19
CA LEU A 183 -6.46 -8.84 2.93
C LEU A 183 -6.93 -9.74 4.08
N PRO A 184 -7.20 -11.03 3.82
CA PRO A 184 -7.57 -12.01 4.84
C PRO A 184 -6.33 -12.50 5.62
N ALA A 185 -5.49 -11.55 6.05
CA ALA A 185 -4.20 -11.80 6.65
C ALA A 185 -3.86 -10.71 7.68
N LYS A 186 -3.11 -11.10 8.70
CA LYS A 186 -2.55 -10.19 9.69
C LYS A 186 -1.04 -10.16 9.64
N SER A 187 -0.46 -9.01 9.97
CA SER A 187 0.97 -8.85 10.19
C SER A 187 1.44 -9.65 11.40
N SER A 188 2.75 -9.81 11.55
CA SER A 188 3.38 -10.43 12.73
C SER A 188 3.10 -9.68 14.04
N PHE A 189 2.65 -8.44 13.96
CA PHE A 189 2.29 -7.55 15.06
C PHE A 189 0.76 -7.35 15.20
N ASN A 190 -0.03 -8.31 14.65
CA ASN A 190 -1.49 -8.43 14.82
C ASN A 190 -2.32 -7.28 14.23
N GLU A 191 -1.84 -6.63 13.16
CA GLU A 191 -2.59 -5.65 12.37
C GLU A 191 -3.11 -6.29 11.08
N TRP A 192 -4.27 -5.87 10.59
CA TRP A 192 -4.77 -6.33 9.29
C TRP A 192 -3.86 -5.81 8.18
N LEU A 193 -3.50 -6.67 7.21
CA LEU A 193 -2.82 -6.21 6.01
C LEU A 193 -3.84 -5.58 5.07
N ALA A 194 -3.58 -4.37 4.59
CA ALA A 194 -4.47 -3.66 3.70
C ALA A 194 -3.70 -2.98 2.55
N ILE A 195 -4.31 -2.94 1.38
CA ILE A 195 -3.82 -2.17 0.23
C ILE A 195 -4.72 -0.93 0.12
N PRO A 196 -4.19 0.29 0.30
CA PRO A 196 -4.98 1.49 0.09
C PRO A 196 -5.26 1.69 -1.40
N LEU A 197 -6.50 2.05 -1.71
CA LEU A 197 -6.95 2.35 -3.07
C LEU A 197 -7.21 3.85 -3.22
N VAL A 198 -7.80 4.44 -2.18
CA VAL A 198 -8.00 5.88 -2.04
C VAL A 198 -7.78 6.24 -0.58
N VAL A 199 -7.01 7.29 -0.29
CA VAL A 199 -6.90 7.87 1.05
C VAL A 199 -7.13 9.37 0.94
N LEU A 200 -8.12 9.87 1.67
CA LEU A 200 -8.50 11.27 1.71
C LEU A 200 -8.31 11.81 3.12
N GLU A 201 -7.62 12.92 3.25
CA GLU A 201 -7.58 13.73 4.46
C GLU A 201 -8.98 14.29 4.76
N GLN A 202 -9.40 14.23 6.01
CA GLN A 202 -10.65 14.81 6.48
C GLN A 202 -10.38 16.20 7.06
N SER A 203 -11.13 17.19 6.57
CA SER A 203 -11.20 18.51 7.20
C SER A 203 -12.13 18.45 8.40
N ASP A 204 -11.75 19.11 9.50
CA ASP A 204 -12.61 19.31 10.68
C ASP A 204 -13.85 20.17 10.38
#